data_AF-A0A950RSE0-F1
#
_entry.id   AF-A0A950RSE0-F1
#
_cell.length_a   1.000
_cell.length_b   1.000
_cell.length_c   1.000
_cell.angle_alpha   90.00
_cell.angle_beta   90.00
_cell.angle_gamma   90.00
#
_symmetry.space_group_name_H-M   'P 1'
#
loop_
_entity.id
_entity.type
_entity.pdbx_description
1 polymer ?
#
loop_
_entity_poly.entity_id
_entity_poly.type
_entity_poly.pdbx_seq_one_letter_code
_entity_poly.pdbx_strand_id
1 'polypeptide(L)'
;MLDINQLIGTHDLLFITLDTLRYDVARDCLQQGRTPNLAAVLPGGVWQKRHSPGNFTYAAHQAFFAGFLPTPIQPGKHPRPFALRFPGSETITPQTCVLDAPDLVTGLAGRGYHTLCIGGVGFFNKQS
;
A
#
# COMPACT_ATOMS: atom_id res chain seq x y z
N MET A 1 12.12 8.13 3.84
CA MET A 1 11.41 6.90 3.45
C MET A 1 12.20 5.73 4.00
N LEU A 2 11.55 4.68 4.51
CA LEU A 2 12.24 3.48 4.99
C LEU A 2 12.93 2.77 3.82
N ASP A 3 14.10 2.19 4.07
CA ASP A 3 14.74 1.29 3.12
C ASP A 3 14.08 -0.09 3.20
N ILE A 4 13.17 -0.35 2.26
CA ILE A 4 12.36 -1.57 2.30
C ILE A 4 13.22 -2.79 2.00
N ASN A 5 14.29 -2.65 1.21
CA ASN A 5 15.18 -3.77 0.90
C ASN A 5 15.80 -4.40 2.14
N GLN A 6 16.01 -3.63 3.21
CA GLN A 6 16.53 -4.12 4.50
C GLN A 6 15.48 -4.85 5.35
N LEU A 7 14.20 -4.62 5.09
CA LEU A 7 13.09 -5.20 5.86
C LEU A 7 12.59 -6.52 5.26
N ILE A 8 12.76 -6.71 3.95
CA ILE A 8 12.32 -7.94 3.27
C ILE A 8 13.16 -9.13 3.71
N GLY A 9 12.49 -10.19 4.14
CA GLY A 9 13.08 -11.43 4.64
C GLY A 9 13.38 -11.41 6.15
N THR A 10 13.27 -10.25 6.80
CA THR A 10 13.55 -10.10 8.24
C THR A 10 12.32 -9.66 9.05
N HIS A 11 11.33 -9.06 8.41
CA HIS A 11 10.11 -8.57 9.04
C HIS A 11 8.87 -9.14 8.36
N ASP A 12 7.81 -9.31 9.15
CA ASP A 12 6.47 -9.54 8.63
C ASP A 12 5.91 -8.27 7.97
N LEU A 13 5.05 -8.46 6.98
CA LEU A 13 4.40 -7.37 6.25
C LEU A 13 2.89 -7.48 6.42
N LEU A 14 2.28 -6.38 6.85
CA LEU A 14 0.83 -6.24 6.92
C LEU A 14 0.37 -5.13 5.98
N PHE A 15 -0.42 -5.50 4.97
CA PHE A 15 -1.03 -4.56 4.03
C PHE A 15 -2.51 -4.39 4.40
N ILE A 16 -2.90 -3.20 4.85
CA ILE A 16 -4.28 -2.88 5.22
C ILE A 16 -4.90 -1.93 4.19
N THR A 17 -6.01 -2.34 3.61
CA THR A 17 -6.90 -1.44 2.86
C THR A 17 -8.18 -1.18 3.65
N LEU A 18 -8.63 0.08 3.65
CA LEU A 18 -9.88 0.48 4.29
C LEU A 18 -10.84 0.90 3.18
N ASP A 19 -11.86 0.07 2.94
CA ASP A 19 -12.79 0.29 1.84
C ASP A 19 -13.71 1.48 2.11
N THR A 20 -13.92 2.33 1.10
CA THR A 20 -14.75 3.54 1.15
C THR A 20 -14.40 4.57 2.24
N LEU A 21 -13.21 4.49 2.85
CA LEU A 21 -12.79 5.45 3.87
C LEU A 21 -12.45 6.81 3.25
N ARG A 22 -13.24 7.83 3.55
CA ARG A 22 -12.94 9.21 3.17
C ARG A 22 -11.85 9.80 4.06
N TYR A 23 -10.94 10.55 3.43
CA TYR A 23 -9.82 11.20 4.12
C TYR A 23 -10.26 12.20 5.19
N ASP A 24 -11.27 13.02 4.91
CA ASP A 24 -11.76 14.03 5.85
C ASP A 24 -12.34 13.39 7.11
N VAL A 25 -13.15 12.34 6.95
CA VAL A 25 -13.70 11.56 8.07
C VAL A 25 -12.57 10.90 8.88
N ALA A 26 -11.59 10.29 8.21
CA ALA A 26 -10.46 9.62 8.88
C ALA A 26 -9.63 10.60 9.71
N ARG A 27 -9.34 11.79 9.16
CA ARG A 27 -8.63 12.88 9.83
C ARG A 27 -9.42 13.38 11.04
N ASP A 28 -10.71 13.67 10.87
CA ASP A 28 -11.53 14.28 11.91
C ASP A 28 -11.75 13.32 13.08
N CYS A 29 -12.00 12.04 12.82
CA CYS A 29 -12.08 11.00 13.85
C CYS A 29 -10.77 10.87 14.63
N LEU A 30 -9.62 10.97 13.96
CA LEU A 30 -8.30 10.92 14.59
C LEU A 30 -8.06 12.14 15.48
N GLN A 31 -8.37 13.34 14.98
CA GLN A 31 -8.26 14.60 15.74
C GLN A 31 -9.16 14.61 16.98
N GLN A 32 -10.32 13.97 16.90
CA GLN A 32 -11.25 13.81 18.02
C GLN A 32 -10.83 12.68 18.99
N GLY A 33 -9.70 12.01 18.77
CA GLY A 33 -9.23 10.91 19.62
C GLY A 33 -10.07 9.63 19.53
N ARG A 34 -10.90 9.49 18.48
CA ARG A 34 -11.83 8.35 18.33
C ARG A 34 -11.16 7.09 17.78
N THR A 35 -9.92 7.21 17.30
CA THR A 35 -9.15 6.11 16.69
C THR A 35 -7.75 5.97 17.32
N PRO A 36 -7.66 5.78 18.66
CA PRO A 36 -6.37 5.77 19.38
C PRO A 36 -5.43 4.65 18.90
N ASN A 37 -5.97 3.49 18.53
CA ASN A 37 -5.18 2.38 18.01
C ASN A 37 -4.55 2.70 16.65
N LEU A 38 -5.25 3.46 15.80
CA LEU A 38 -4.69 3.92 14.52
C LEU A 38 -3.65 5.03 14.77
N ALA A 39 -3.91 5.94 15.71
CA ALA A 39 -2.95 6.97 16.10
C ALA A 39 -1.60 6.38 16.53
N ALA A 40 -1.61 5.26 17.25
CA ALA A 40 -0.40 4.59 17.74
C ALA A 40 0.49 3.99 16.63
N VAL A 41 -0.09 3.64 15.48
CA VAL A 41 0.64 2.94 14.39
C VAL A 41 0.86 3.79 13.15
N LEU A 42 0.12 4.90 13.00
CA LEU A 42 0.33 5.81 11.89
C LEU A 42 1.67 6.55 12.04
N PRO A 43 2.48 6.68 10.97
CA PRO A 43 3.69 7.48 11.00
C PRO A 43 3.40 8.92 11.42
N GLY A 44 4.03 9.37 12.51
CA GLY A 44 3.78 10.70 13.09
C GLY A 44 2.38 10.87 13.70
N GLY A 45 1.64 9.77 13.91
CA GLY A 45 0.31 9.79 14.51
C GLY A 45 -0.76 10.48 13.65
N VAL A 46 -0.56 10.59 12.33
CA VAL A 46 -1.43 11.35 11.43
C VAL A 46 -1.74 10.62 10.12
N TRP A 47 -2.92 10.90 9.55
CA TRP A 47 -3.24 10.53 8.18
C TRP A 47 -2.55 11.44 7.17
N GLN A 48 -2.08 10.87 6.07
CA GLN A 48 -1.54 11.63 4.95
C GLN A 48 -2.59 11.78 3.84
N LYS A 49 -2.79 13.01 3.35
CA LYS A 49 -3.67 13.25 2.21
C LYS A 49 -3.01 12.72 0.93
N ARG A 50 -3.64 11.75 0.28
CA ARG A 50 -3.11 11.03 -0.88
C ARG A 50 -4.18 10.77 -1.93
N HIS A 51 -3.76 10.64 -3.20
CA HIS A 51 -4.60 10.18 -4.29
C HIS A 51 -4.44 8.68 -4.49
N SER A 52 -5.56 7.96 -4.48
CA SER A 52 -5.62 6.57 -4.93
C SER A 52 -5.48 6.52 -6.46
N PRO A 53 -4.79 5.52 -7.04
CA PRO A 53 -4.68 5.32 -8.49
C PRO A 53 -6.00 4.82 -9.13
N GLY A 54 -7.10 4.81 -8.40
CA GLY A 54 -8.44 4.47 -8.90
C GLY A 54 -9.53 4.93 -7.94
N ASN A 55 -10.71 5.21 -8.50
CA ASN A 55 -11.90 5.65 -7.76
C ASN A 55 -12.90 4.52 -7.49
N PHE A 56 -12.62 3.32 -7.99
CA PHE A 56 -13.42 2.11 -7.77
C PHE A 56 -12.58 1.05 -7.07
N THR A 57 -13.20 0.30 -6.16
CA THR A 57 -12.49 -0.62 -5.26
C THR A 57 -11.63 -1.62 -6.03
N TYR A 58 -12.18 -2.30 -7.03
CA TYR A 58 -11.42 -3.29 -7.81
C TYR A 58 -10.20 -2.68 -8.51
N ALA A 59 -10.39 -1.58 -9.24
CA ALA A 59 -9.30 -0.93 -9.99
C ALA A 59 -8.19 -0.40 -9.06
N ALA A 60 -8.56 0.19 -7.92
CA ALA A 60 -7.59 0.68 -6.94
C ALA A 60 -6.75 -0.47 -6.35
N HIS A 61 -7.39 -1.59 -5.97
CA HIS A 61 -6.69 -2.74 -5.40
C HIS A 61 -5.77 -3.42 -6.42
N GLN A 62 -6.20 -3.58 -7.67
CA GLN A 62 -5.33 -4.09 -8.74
C GLN A 62 -4.09 -3.21 -8.92
N ALA A 63 -4.26 -1.88 -8.89
CA ALA A 63 -3.12 -0.96 -8.94
C ALA A 63 -2.19 -1.11 -7.72
N PHE A 64 -2.73 -1.29 -6.51
CA PHE A 64 -1.94 -1.54 -5.31
C PHE A 64 -1.09 -2.80 -5.43
N PHE A 65 -1.68 -3.92 -5.88
CA PHE A 65 -0.96 -5.18 -6.09
C PHE A 65 0.02 -5.11 -7.25
N ALA A 66 -0.15 -4.19 -8.20
CA ALA A 66 0.84 -3.88 -9.22
C ALA A 66 1.95 -2.92 -8.74
N GLY A 67 1.98 -2.57 -7.45
CA GLY A 67 2.98 -1.67 -6.87
C GLY A 67 2.72 -0.17 -7.13
N PHE A 68 1.51 0.21 -7.55
CA PHE A 68 1.10 1.61 -7.65
C PHE A 68 0.31 1.98 -6.40
N LEU A 69 0.99 2.53 -5.40
CA LEU A 69 0.39 2.91 -4.12
C LEU A 69 -0.14 4.35 -4.14
N PRO A 70 -1.02 4.74 -3.19
CA PRO A 70 -1.52 6.11 -3.11
C PRO A 70 -0.39 7.14 -3.01
N THR A 71 -0.43 8.18 -3.84
CA THR A 71 0.62 9.21 -3.92
C THR A 71 0.23 10.47 -3.15
N PRO A 72 1.18 11.26 -2.61
CA PRO A 72 0.88 12.59 -2.08
C PRO A 72 0.12 13.45 -3.09
N ILE A 73 -0.67 14.40 -2.59
CA ILE A 73 -1.47 15.30 -3.44
C ILE A 73 -0.62 16.34 -4.19
N GLN A 74 0.60 16.60 -3.73
CA GLN A 74 1.51 17.51 -4.39
C GLN A 74 1.97 16.92 -5.73
N PRO A 75 1.99 17.70 -6.82
CA PRO A 75 2.57 17.24 -8.09
C PRO A 75 4.03 16.82 -7.93
N GLY A 76 4.45 15.78 -8.65
CA GLY A 76 5.84 15.36 -8.69
C GLY A 76 6.02 13.84 -8.72
N LYS A 77 7.29 13.43 -8.84
CA LYS A 77 7.68 12.02 -8.75
C LYS A 77 7.83 11.66 -7.29
N HIS A 78 7.06 10.66 -6.85
CA HIS A 78 7.05 10.22 -5.46
C HIS A 78 7.63 8.82 -5.35
N PRO A 79 8.71 8.64 -4.58
CA PRO A 79 9.24 7.32 -4.26
C PRO A 79 8.16 6.41 -3.66
N ARG A 80 8.26 5.12 -3.96
CA ARG A 80 7.31 4.10 -3.46
C ARG A 80 8.05 2.92 -2.83
N PRO A 81 7.52 2.35 -1.73
CA PRO A 81 8.17 1.27 -0.99
C PRO A 81 8.31 -0.01 -1.81
N PHE A 82 7.33 -0.31 -2.65
CA PHE A 82 7.31 -1.48 -3.51
C PHE A 82 7.12 -1.08 -4.97
N ALA A 83 7.72 -1.83 -5.87
CA ALA A 83 7.49 -1.74 -7.29
C ALA A 83 7.65 -3.13 -7.93
N LEU A 84 6.86 -3.39 -8.98
CA LEU A 84 7.18 -4.49 -9.89
C LEU A 84 8.25 -4.05 -10.88
N ARG A 85 9.05 -5.01 -11.36
CA ARG A 85 10.04 -4.75 -12.41
C ARG A 85 9.31 -4.36 -13.70
N PHE A 86 9.41 -3.09 -14.08
CA PHE A 86 8.98 -2.63 -15.40
C PHE A 86 9.94 -1.57 -15.97
N PRO A 87 10.22 -1.59 -17.29
CA PRO A 87 11.05 -0.58 -17.93
C PRO A 87 10.43 0.82 -17.86
N GLY A 88 11.24 1.85 -17.57
CA GLY A 88 10.79 3.25 -17.61
C GLY A 88 10.12 3.75 -16.32
N SER A 89 10.26 3.05 -15.20
CA SER A 89 9.80 3.59 -13.91
C SER A 89 10.67 4.76 -13.46
N GLU A 90 10.05 5.92 -13.27
CA GLU A 90 10.74 7.12 -12.80
C GLU A 90 10.64 7.35 -11.29
N THR A 91 9.98 6.44 -10.56
CA THR A 91 9.67 6.56 -9.12
C THR A 91 10.32 5.45 -8.28
N ILE A 92 11.10 4.55 -8.90
CA ILE A 92 11.93 3.59 -8.20
C ILE A 92 13.19 4.29 -7.69
N THR A 93 13.51 4.11 -6.41
CA THR A 93 14.76 4.58 -5.80
C THR A 93 15.55 3.39 -5.25
N PRO A 94 16.82 3.57 -4.81
CA PRO A 94 17.59 2.50 -4.18
C PRO A 94 16.92 1.85 -2.95
N GLN A 95 15.97 2.56 -2.31
CA GLN A 95 15.22 2.10 -1.14
C GLN A 95 13.92 1.36 -1.50
N THR A 96 13.52 1.38 -2.78
CA THR A 96 12.35 0.66 -3.26
C THR A 96 12.67 -0.81 -3.37
N CYS A 97 11.82 -1.66 -2.78
CA CYS A 97 11.86 -3.08 -3.04
C CYS A 97 11.26 -3.37 -4.42
N VAL A 98 12.11 -3.82 -5.35
CA VAL A 98 11.68 -4.23 -6.69
C VAL A 98 11.47 -5.74 -6.71
N LEU A 99 10.28 -6.15 -7.13
CA LEU A 99 9.86 -7.55 -7.27
C LEU A 99 9.73 -7.90 -8.75
N ASP A 100 10.31 -9.03 -9.15
CA ASP A 100 10.23 -9.54 -10.52
C ASP A 100 9.12 -10.60 -10.61
N ALA A 101 7.88 -10.12 -10.65
CA ALA A 101 6.66 -10.92 -10.54
C ALA A 101 5.45 -10.12 -11.08
N PRO A 102 4.32 -10.78 -11.40
CA PRO A 102 3.12 -10.10 -11.90
C PRO A 102 2.40 -9.22 -10.86
N ASP A 103 2.62 -9.47 -9.57
CA ASP A 103 1.99 -8.74 -8.47
C ASP A 103 2.83 -8.84 -7.18
N LEU A 104 2.54 -7.97 -6.21
CA LEU A 104 3.26 -7.91 -4.93
C LEU A 104 3.15 -9.23 -4.13
N VAL A 105 2.01 -9.91 -4.19
CA VAL A 105 1.78 -11.15 -3.42
C VAL A 105 2.66 -12.26 -3.97
N THR A 106 2.63 -12.48 -5.28
CA THR A 106 3.48 -13.45 -5.98
C THR A 106 4.96 -13.11 -5.78
N GLY A 107 5.32 -11.82 -5.87
CA GLY A 107 6.70 -11.37 -5.68
C GLY A 107 7.22 -11.62 -4.25
N LEU A 108 6.41 -11.36 -3.23
CA LEU A 108 6.76 -11.64 -1.83
C LEU A 108 6.83 -13.14 -1.55
N ALA A 109 5.93 -13.94 -2.12
CA ALA A 109 6.01 -15.40 -2.03
C ALA A 109 7.34 -15.93 -2.62
N GLY A 110 7.79 -15.37 -3.75
CA GLY A 110 9.11 -15.65 -4.33
C GLY A 110 10.30 -15.21 -3.44
N ARG A 111 10.07 -14.38 -2.43
CA ARG A 111 11.05 -14.00 -1.39
C ARG A 111 10.91 -14.82 -0.11
N GLY A 112 10.12 -15.90 -0.12
CA GLY A 112 9.96 -16.81 1.02
C GLY A 112 8.84 -16.43 2.00
N TYR A 113 8.02 -15.43 1.68
CA TYR A 113 6.87 -15.08 2.53
C TYR A 113 5.72 -16.07 2.36
N HIS A 114 5.11 -16.45 3.48
CA HIS A 114 3.79 -17.06 3.46
C HIS A 114 2.73 -15.94 3.39
N THR A 115 1.99 -15.87 2.30
CA THR A 115 1.03 -14.78 2.05
C THR A 115 -0.40 -15.22 2.37
N LEU A 116 -1.09 -14.44 3.18
CA LEU A 116 -2.49 -14.63 3.54
C LEU A 116 -3.28 -13.37 3.18
N CYS A 117 -4.51 -13.56 2.70
CA CYS A 117 -5.47 -12.49 2.47
C CYS A 117 -6.67 -12.71 3.38
N ILE A 118 -7.01 -11.70 4.17
CA ILE A 118 -8.15 -11.73 5.10
C ILE A 118 -9.04 -10.55 4.77
N GLY A 119 -10.32 -10.86 4.58
CA GLY A 119 -11.28 -9.89 4.07
C GLY A 119 -11.25 -9.82 2.55
N GLY A 120 -12.27 -9.17 2.01
CA GLY A 120 -12.47 -9.04 0.59
C GLY A 120 -13.83 -8.42 0.35
N VAL A 121 -13.83 -7.30 -0.35
CA VAL A 121 -14.99 -6.94 -1.16
C VAL A 121 -15.22 -8.08 -2.15
N GLY A 122 -16.47 -8.28 -2.61
CA GLY A 122 -16.88 -9.46 -3.39
C GLY A 122 -16.01 -9.80 -4.63
N PHE A 123 -15.12 -8.91 -5.06
CA PHE A 123 -14.19 -9.11 -6.17
C PHE A 123 -13.04 -10.10 -5.93
N PHE A 124 -12.74 -10.48 -4.68
CA PHE A 124 -11.58 -11.35 -4.36
C PHE A 124 -11.98 -12.75 -3.87
N ASN A 125 -13.23 -13.16 -4.12
CA ASN A 125 -13.79 -14.43 -3.66
C ASN A 125 -13.54 -15.61 -4.63
N LYS A 126 -12.91 -15.38 -5.79
CA LYS A 126 -12.73 -16.36 -6.89
C LYS A 126 -14.04 -16.91 -7.49
N GLN A 127 -15.18 -16.28 -7.24
CA GLN A 127 -16.50 -16.68 -7.75
C GLN A 127 -16.95 -15.84 -8.96
N SER A 128 -16.18 -14.80 -9.28
CA SER A 128 -16.40 -13.85 -10.37
C SER A 128 -15.05 -13.44 -10.95
#